data_AF-A0A7W1ZCZ4-F1
#
_entry.id   AF-A0A7W1ZCZ4-F1
#
_cell.length_a   1.000
_cell.length_b   1.000
_cell.length_c   1.000
_cell.angle_alpha   90.00
_cell.angle_beta   90.00
_cell.angle_gamma   90.00
#
_symmetry.space_group_name_H-M   'P 1'
#
loop_
_entity.id
_entity.type
_entity.pdbx_description
1 polymer ?
#
loop_
_entity_poly.entity_id
_entity_poly.type
_entity_poly.pdbx_seq_one_letter_code
_entity_poly.pdbx_strand_id
1 'polypeptide(L)'
;MTKKESIQLFEQKQVRSLWDDAAHEKWYFSVVDVILFLTGQETYQGARNYWKVLKSRLLKEGNETVTNCNRLKLQAQDGKMRMTDVADTEQLFRVIQSVPSKKAEPFKLWLAKVGR
;
A
#
# COMPACT_ATOMS: atom_id res chain seq x y z
N MET A 1 -17.08 -11.16 12.63
CA MET A 1 -15.81 -10.54 12.20
C MET A 1 -16.07 -9.84 10.88
N THR A 2 -16.12 -8.51 10.87
CA THR A 2 -16.52 -7.74 9.70
C THR A 2 -15.27 -7.15 9.07
N LYS A 3 -14.95 -7.57 7.84
CA LYS A 3 -13.88 -6.92 7.07
C LYS A 3 -14.59 -6.03 6.06
N LYS A 4 -14.37 -4.72 6.16
CA LYS A 4 -15.03 -3.75 5.30
C LYS A 4 -14.05 -3.31 4.22
N GLU A 5 -14.33 -3.72 2.99
CA GLU A 5 -13.59 -3.26 1.82
C GLU A 5 -13.99 -1.81 1.51
N SER A 6 -13.00 -0.98 1.21
CA SER A 6 -13.22 0.41 0.81
C SER A 6 -12.21 0.80 -0.26
N ILE A 7 -12.65 1.60 -1.21
CA ILE A 7 -11.78 2.20 -2.22
C ILE A 7 -11.64 3.67 -1.86
N GLN A 8 -10.41 4.08 -1.55
CA GLN A 8 -10.12 5.49 -1.28
C GLN A 8 -9.53 6.15 -2.54
N LEU A 9 -9.86 7.41 -2.76
CA LEU A 9 -9.43 8.17 -3.94
C LEU A 9 -8.34 9.17 -3.56
N PHE A 10 -7.23 9.15 -4.31
CA PHE A 10 -6.19 10.16 -4.27
C PHE A 10 -5.79 10.56 -5.68
N GLU A 11 -5.89 11.86 -6.03
CA GLU A 11 -5.65 12.37 -7.39
C GLU A 11 -6.34 11.54 -8.50
N GLN A 12 -7.61 11.17 -8.28
CA GLN A 12 -8.43 10.32 -9.18
C GLN A 12 -7.92 8.88 -9.35
N LYS A 13 -6.83 8.49 -8.68
CA LYS A 13 -6.36 7.10 -8.62
C LYS A 13 -6.97 6.40 -7.41
N GLN A 14 -7.39 5.16 -7.63
CA GLN A 14 -7.95 4.30 -6.59
C GLN A 14 -6.83 3.65 -5.79
N VAL A 15 -6.89 3.78 -4.46
CA VAL A 15 -6.06 3.03 -3.51
C VAL A 15 -6.97 2.03 -2.83
N ARG A 16 -6.74 0.74 -3.07
CA ARG A 16 -7.54 -0.31 -2.45
C ARG A 16 -7.19 -0.41 -0.97
N SER A 17 -8.23 -0.37 -0.14
CA SER A 17 -8.10 -0.42 1.31
C SER A 17 -9.05 -1.43 1.93
N LEU A 18 -8.65 -1.94 3.08
CA LEU A 18 -9.42 -2.89 3.86
C LEU A 18 -9.39 -2.45 5.31
N TRP A 19 -10.57 -2.32 5.91
CA TRP A 19 -10.71 -2.16 7.33
C TRP A 19 -10.80 -3.54 7.99
N ASP A 20 -9.98 -3.80 9.01
CA ASP A 20 -10.04 -5.01 9.81
C ASP A 20 -10.54 -4.72 11.24
N ASP A 21 -11.84 -4.95 11.46
CA ASP A 21 -12.49 -4.81 12.78
C ASP A 21 -12.04 -5.88 13.80
N ALA A 22 -11.44 -6.99 13.35
CA ALA A 22 -11.34 -8.19 14.19
C ALA A 22 -10.06 -8.26 15.04
N ALA A 23 -8.97 -7.64 14.60
CA ALA A 23 -7.67 -7.78 15.26
C ALA A 23 -7.12 -6.46 15.80
N HIS A 24 -7.27 -5.35 15.06
CA HIS A 24 -6.50 -4.13 15.34
C HIS A 24 -7.22 -2.80 15.11
N GLU A 25 -8.49 -2.77 14.67
CA GLU A 25 -9.20 -1.51 14.34
C GLU A 25 -8.35 -0.59 13.44
N LYS A 26 -7.80 -1.16 12.37
CA LYS A 26 -6.84 -0.48 11.49
C LYS A 26 -7.22 -0.58 10.02
N TRP A 27 -6.89 0.48 9.30
CA TRP A 27 -6.88 0.50 7.84
C TRP A 27 -5.60 -0.15 7.29
N TYR A 28 -5.80 -1.09 6.36
CA TYR A 28 -4.74 -1.65 5.52
C TYR A 28 -4.90 -1.14 4.09
N PHE A 29 -3.80 -0.80 3.44
CA PHE A 29 -3.79 -0.34 2.06
C PHE A 29 -2.89 -1.20 1.20
N SER A 30 -3.22 -1.32 -0.09
CA SER A 30 -2.35 -2.02 -1.03
C SER A 30 -1.04 -1.26 -1.24
N VAL A 31 0.08 -1.90 -0.87
CA VAL A 31 1.42 -1.32 -1.07
C VAL A 31 1.71 -1.09 -2.55
N VAL A 32 1.22 -1.98 -3.42
CA VAL A 32 1.43 -1.87 -4.86
C VAL A 32 0.70 -0.67 -5.45
N ASP A 33 -0.52 -0.36 -4.99
CA ASP A 33 -1.28 0.81 -5.46
C ASP A 33 -0.60 2.11 -5.02
N VAL A 34 -0.06 2.13 -3.79
CA VAL A 34 0.74 3.26 -3.27
C VAL A 34 2.00 3.45 -4.11
N ILE A 35 2.73 2.37 -4.42
CA ILE A 35 3.92 2.46 -5.27
C ILE A 35 3.57 2.92 -6.67
N LEU A 36 2.50 2.39 -7.26
CA LEU A 36 1.98 2.83 -8.57
C LEU A 36 1.76 4.33 -8.60
N PHE A 37 1.17 4.87 -7.53
CA PHE A 37 0.97 6.29 -7.36
C PHE A 37 2.30 7.06 -7.27
N LEU A 38 3.16 6.69 -6.30
CA LEU A 38 4.40 7.40 -6.00
C LEU A 38 5.37 7.39 -7.19
N THR A 39 5.52 6.24 -7.84
CA THR A 39 6.47 6.07 -8.94
C THR A 39 5.91 6.49 -10.29
N GLY A 40 4.62 6.82 -10.37
CA GLY A 40 3.97 7.21 -11.61
C GLY A 40 3.96 6.12 -12.69
N GLN A 41 4.06 4.85 -12.29
CA GLN A 41 4.07 3.73 -13.24
C GLN A 41 2.77 3.69 -14.04
N GLU A 42 2.86 3.25 -15.30
CA GLU A 42 1.71 3.15 -16.19
C GLU A 42 0.84 1.93 -15.87
N THR A 43 1.46 0.86 -15.39
CA THR A 43 0.79 -0.42 -15.15
C THR A 43 0.99 -0.91 -13.73
N TYR A 44 -0.02 -1.64 -13.23
CA TYR A 44 0.06 -2.35 -11.96
C TYR A 44 1.25 -3.31 -11.90
N GLN A 45 1.57 -3.99 -13.01
CA GLN A 45 2.69 -4.92 -13.08
C GLN A 45 4.04 -4.20 -12.93
N GLY A 46 4.19 -3.00 -13.51
CA GLY A 46 5.37 -2.15 -13.32
C GLY A 46 5.58 -1.78 -11.85
N ALA A 47 4.51 -1.33 -11.18
CA ALA A 47 4.56 -1.03 -9.75
C ALA A 47 4.86 -2.26 -8.88
N ARG A 48 4.30 -3.42 -9.23
CA ARG A 48 4.59 -4.70 -8.53
C ARG A 48 6.05 -5.13 -8.69
N ASN A 49 6.62 -4.97 -9.88
CA ASN A 49 8.03 -5.26 -10.13
C ASN A 49 8.94 -4.31 -9.35
N TYR A 50 8.62 -3.01 -9.34
CA TYR A 50 9.31 -2.02 -8.53
C TYR A 50 9.29 -2.42 -7.05
N TRP A 51 8.11 -2.77 -6.52
CA TRP A 51 7.96 -3.22 -5.15
C TRP A 51 8.82 -4.44 -4.84
N LYS A 52 8.86 -5.44 -5.72
CA LYS A 52 9.68 -6.65 -5.52
C LYS A 52 11.16 -6.30 -5.38
N VAL A 53 11.67 -5.38 -6.19
CA VAL A 53 13.06 -4.93 -6.13
C VAL A 53 13.32 -4.10 -4.86
N LEU A 54 12.44 -3.15 -4.54
CA LEU A 54 12.54 -2.34 -3.33
C LEU A 54 12.53 -3.21 -2.07
N LYS A 55 11.59 -4.16 -1.99
CA LYS A 55 11.49 -5.13 -0.88
C LYS A 55 12.78 -5.92 -0.72
N SER A 56 13.34 -6.43 -1.81
CA SER A 56 14.62 -7.16 -1.78
C SER A 56 15.78 -6.30 -1.27
N ARG A 57 15.85 -5.03 -1.69
CA ARG A 57 16.86 -4.08 -1.20
C ARG A 57 16.68 -3.80 0.30
N LEU A 58 15.48 -3.46 0.72
CA LEU A 58 15.16 -3.15 2.12
C LEU A 58 15.44 -4.35 3.05
N LEU A 59 15.16 -5.57 2.60
CA LEU A 59 15.52 -6.79 3.35
C LEU A 59 17.05 -6.95 3.49
N LYS A 60 17.83 -6.64 2.46
CA LYS A 60 19.30 -6.67 2.53
C LYS A 60 19.87 -5.59 3.45
N GLU A 61 19.18 -4.46 3.57
CA GLU A 61 19.53 -3.35 4.48
C GLU A 61 19.08 -3.62 5.93
N GLY A 62 18.42 -4.76 6.20
CA GLY A 62 17.94 -5.11 7.54
C GLY A 62 16.65 -4.40 7.96
N ASN A 63 15.89 -3.84 7.02
CA ASN A 63 14.63 -3.18 7.32
C ASN A 63 13.52 -4.22 7.56
N GLU A 64 13.12 -4.39 8.82
CA GLU A 64 12.12 -5.38 9.23
C GLU A 64 10.68 -5.01 8.81
N THR A 65 10.43 -3.74 8.46
CA THR A 65 9.08 -3.25 8.13
C THR A 65 8.51 -3.95 6.88
N VAL A 66 9.37 -4.25 5.90
CA VAL A 66 8.97 -4.98 4.68
C VAL A 66 8.73 -6.47 4.91
N THR A 67 9.28 -7.01 6.00
CA THR A 67 9.08 -8.40 6.42
C THR A 67 7.69 -8.60 7.00
N ASN A 68 7.15 -7.58 7.68
CA ASN A 68 5.85 -7.58 8.34
C ASN A 68 4.68 -7.09 7.45
N CYS A 69 4.87 -6.96 6.13
CA CYS A 69 3.73 -6.68 5.26
C CYS A 69 2.77 -7.87 5.24
N ASN A 70 1.54 -7.65 5.70
CA ASN A 70 0.48 -8.64 5.62
C ASN A 70 0.11 -8.90 4.16
N ARG A 71 -0.33 -10.12 3.85
CA ARG A 71 -0.89 -10.45 2.55
C ARG A 71 -2.38 -10.69 2.71
N LEU A 72 -3.18 -9.78 2.18
CA LEU A 72 -4.65 -9.88 2.20
C LEU A 72 -5.19 -9.97 0.77
N LYS A 73 -6.36 -10.60 0.64
CA LYS A 73 -7.10 -10.59 -0.62
C LYS A 73 -7.78 -9.23 -0.76
N LEU A 74 -7.49 -8.52 -1.85
CA LEU A 74 -8.21 -7.31 -2.24
C LEU A 74 -8.83 -7.53 -3.62
N GLN A 75 -9.97 -6.90 -3.87
CA GLN A 75 -10.60 -6.92 -5.18
C GLN A 75 -9.69 -6.23 -6.21
N ALA A 76 -9.44 -6.88 -7.34
CA ALA A 76 -8.73 -6.27 -8.46
C ALA A 76 -9.71 -5.58 -9.42
N GLN A 77 -9.19 -4.83 -10.39
CA GLN A 77 -10.00 -4.10 -11.38
C GLN A 77 -10.92 -5.00 -12.21
N ASP A 78 -10.57 -6.28 -12.38
CA ASP A 78 -11.40 -7.30 -13.06
C ASP A 78 -12.45 -7.92 -12.14
N GLY A 79 -12.67 -7.37 -10.95
CA GLY A 79 -13.63 -7.85 -9.95
C GLY A 79 -13.18 -9.08 -9.16
N LYS A 80 -12.02 -9.67 -9.47
CA LYS A 80 -11.52 -10.88 -8.81
C LYS A 80 -10.70 -10.57 -7.56
N MET A 81 -10.88 -11.36 -6.51
CA MET A 81 -10.08 -11.26 -5.28
C MET A 81 -8.66 -11.81 -5.51
N ARG A 82 -7.64 -10.98 -5.29
CA ARG A 82 -6.23 -11.39 -5.41
C ARG A 82 -5.43 -11.03 -4.17
N MET A 83 -4.52 -11.92 -3.81
CA MET A 83 -3.56 -11.67 -2.74
C MET A 83 -2.63 -10.54 -3.16
N THR A 84 -2.50 -9.53 -2.30
CA THR A 84 -1.54 -8.44 -2.47
C THR A 84 -0.89 -8.11 -1.14
N ASP A 85 0.32 -7.55 -1.20
CA ASP A 85 0.98 -7.04 -0.01
C ASP A 85 0.22 -5.78 0.44
N VAL A 86 -0.23 -5.77 1.68
CA VAL A 86 -0.90 -4.66 2.33
C VAL A 86 -0.10 -4.20 3.54
N ALA A 87 -0.26 -2.93 3.89
CA ALA A 87 0.42 -2.30 5.01
C ALA A 87 -0.53 -1.32 5.71
N ASP A 88 -0.38 -1.18 7.02
CA ASP A 88 -1.06 -0.11 7.76
C ASP A 88 -0.40 1.26 7.53
N THR A 89 -1.00 2.30 8.08
CA THR A 89 -0.54 3.69 7.96
C THR A 89 0.94 3.88 8.37
N GLU A 90 1.36 3.30 9.49
CA GLU A 90 2.72 3.45 10.01
C GLU A 90 3.75 2.73 9.13
N GLN A 91 3.42 1.51 8.72
CA GLN A 91 4.23 0.73 7.79
C GLN A 91 4.38 1.45 6.44
N LEU A 92 3.30 2.04 5.93
CA LEU A 92 3.35 2.80 4.68
C LEU A 92 4.23 4.03 4.78
N PHE A 93 4.19 4.78 5.89
CA PHE A 93 5.08 5.92 6.06
C PHE A 93 6.56 5.53 5.92
N ARG A 94 6.97 4.38 6.47
CA ARG A 94 8.33 3.86 6.32
C ARG A 94 8.64 3.46 4.88
N VAL A 95 7.71 2.79 4.20
CA VAL A 95 7.88 2.43 2.78
C VAL A 95 8.03 3.69 1.91
N ILE A 96 7.20 4.71 2.15
CA ILE A 96 7.23 5.97 1.40
C ILE A 96 8.59 6.67 1.54
N GLN A 97 9.22 6.63 2.71
CA GLN A 97 10.56 7.19 2.92
C GLN A 97 11.63 6.57 2.01
N SER A 98 11.45 5.30 1.62
CA SER A 98 12.37 4.58 0.75
C SER A 98 12.05 4.72 -0.75
N VAL A 99 10.94 5.39 -1.10
CA VAL A 99 10.54 5.63 -2.50
C VAL A 99 10.88 7.07 -2.90
N PRO A 100 11.89 7.30 -3.76
CA PRO A 100 12.20 8.64 -4.24
C PRO A 100 11.08 9.13 -5.16
N SER A 101 10.21 10.01 -4.66
CA SER A 101 9.10 10.58 -5.41
C SER A 101 8.76 11.99 -4.96
N LYS A 102 8.55 12.90 -5.93
CA LYS A 102 7.99 14.24 -5.68
C LYS A 102 6.55 14.19 -5.14
N LYS A 103 5.86 13.05 -5.31
CA LYS A 103 4.50 12.83 -4.84
C LYS A 103 4.42 12.21 -3.44
N ALA A 104 5.56 11.90 -2.83
CA ALA A 104 5.61 11.33 -1.49
C ALA A 104 4.99 12.28 -0.44
N GLU A 105 5.34 13.57 -0.47
CA GLU A 105 4.84 14.53 0.52
C GLU A 105 3.31 14.72 0.45
N PRO A 106 2.70 15.00 -0.73
CA PRO A 106 1.25 15.09 -0.85
C PRO A 106 0.54 13.81 -0.41
N PHE A 107 1.10 12.64 -0.76
CA PHE A 107 0.52 11.36 -0.38
C PHE A 107 0.55 11.12 1.14
N LYS A 108 1.64 11.47 1.82
CA LYS A 108 1.74 11.35 3.28
C LYS A 108 0.68 12.18 3.99
N LEU A 109 0.48 13.43 3.55
CA LEU A 109 -0.54 14.31 4.13
C LEU A 109 -1.96 13.76 3.94
N TRP A 110 -2.23 13.15 2.79
CA TRP A 110 -3.50 12.48 2.54
C TRP A 110 -3.65 11.23 3.42
N LEU A 111 -2.64 10.37 3.47
CA LEU A 111 -2.66 9.14 4.26
C LEU A 111 -2.89 9.44 5.76
N ALA A 112 -2.29 10.52 6.28
CA ALA A 112 -2.52 10.97 7.66
C ALA A 112 -3.97 11.38 7.96
N LYS A 113 -4.76 11.76 6.94
CA LYS A 113 -6.17 12.11 7.08
C LYS A 113 -7.09 10.91 6.99
N VAL A 114 -6.78 9.95 6.11
CA VAL A 114 -7.69 8.82 5.80
C VAL A 114 -7.33 7.52 6.53
N GLY A 115 -6.09 7.38 7.00
CA GLY A 115 -5.64 6.25 7.81
C GLY A 115 -5.87 6.42 9.31
N ARG A 116 -6.78 7.32 9.71
CA ARG A 116 -7.26 7.48 11.09
C ARG A 116 -8.32 6.44 11.45
#